data_AF-A0A2S7P827-F1
#
_entry.id   AF-A0A2S7P827-F1
#
_cell.length_a   1.000
_cell.length_b   1.000
_cell.length_c   1.000
_cell.angle_alpha   90.00
_cell.angle_beta   90.00
_cell.angle_gamma   90.00
#
_symmetry.space_group_name_H-M   'P 1'
#
loop_
_entity.id
_entity.type
_entity.pdbx_description
1 polymer ?
#
loop_
_entity_poly.entity_id
_entity_poly.type
_entity_poly.pdbx_seq_one_letter_code
_entity_poly.pdbx_strand_id
1 'polypeptide(L)'
;MGQFYAGLIRGKVSKGKIFLGGWSAGGSISIQVARCLDSIPEIEVAGIIMLDTPFPDFPDWRPKDAPPPQFHIPLVPDETAKNKLAQQQAVNDIIHALSIWELPSWDNTR
;
A
#
# COMPACT_ATOMS: atom_id res chain seq x y z
N MET A 1 -8.06 1.99 -3.64
CA MET A 1 -6.76 2.55 -4.10
C MET A 1 -6.16 1.79 -5.29
N GLY A 2 -5.94 0.47 -5.24
CA GLY A 2 -5.26 -0.25 -6.33
C GLY A 2 -5.89 -0.14 -7.72
N GLN A 3 -7.22 -0.28 -7.84
CA GLN A 3 -7.92 -0.10 -9.13
C GLN A 3 -7.71 1.29 -9.74
N PHE A 4 -7.75 2.33 -8.90
CA PHE A 4 -7.54 3.73 -9.33
C PHE A 4 -6.14 3.90 -9.94
N TYR A 5 -5.10 3.45 -9.24
CA TYR A 5 -3.73 3.55 -9.75
C TYR A 5 -3.46 2.63 -10.95
N ALA A 6 -4.05 1.44 -10.99
CA ALA A 6 -3.99 0.59 -12.18
C ALA A 6 -4.55 1.32 -13.41
N GLY A 7 -5.69 2.02 -13.27
CA GLY A 7 -6.26 2.85 -14.32
C GLY A 7 -5.31 3.96 -14.79
N LEU A 8 -4.68 4.69 -13.85
CA LEU A 8 -3.70 5.72 -14.19
C LEU A 8 -2.47 5.16 -14.92
N ILE A 9 -1.97 4.00 -14.48
CA ILE A 9 -0.84 3.31 -15.12
C ILE A 9 -1.21 2.94 -16.56
N ARG A 10 -2.37 2.33 -16.78
CA ARG A 10 -2.84 1.99 -18.14
C ARG A 10 -3.01 3.21 -19.05
N GLY A 11 -3.37 4.37 -18.48
CA GLY A 11 -3.43 5.62 -19.22
C GLY A 11 -2.06 6.13 -19.71
N LYS A 12 -0.95 5.59 -19.19
CA LYS A 12 0.42 5.99 -19.53
C LYS A 12 1.24 4.89 -20.17
N VAL A 13 1.00 3.64 -19.79
CA VAL A 13 1.70 2.45 -20.27
C VAL A 13 0.70 1.59 -21.02
N SER A 14 0.84 1.54 -22.34
CA SER A 14 -0.06 0.77 -23.21
C SER A 14 0.36 -0.68 -23.38
N LYS A 15 1.65 -1.00 -23.25
CA LYS A 15 2.20 -2.36 -23.30
C LYS A 15 3.60 -2.46 -22.70
N GLY A 16 4.01 -3.66 -22.30
CA GLY A 16 5.37 -4.01 -21.90
C GLY A 16 5.50 -4.43 -20.44
N LYS A 17 6.75 -4.60 -20.01
CA LYS A 17 7.09 -4.98 -18.63
C LYS A 17 7.20 -3.76 -17.73
N ILE A 18 6.64 -3.83 -16.54
CA ILE A 18 6.75 -2.79 -15.51
C ILE A 18 7.22 -3.37 -14.19
N PHE A 19 7.89 -2.53 -13.40
CA PHE A 19 8.08 -2.77 -11.97
C PHE A 19 7.10 -1.90 -11.19
N LEU A 20 6.51 -2.49 -10.15
CA LEU A 20 5.72 -1.77 -9.16
C LEU A 20 6.51 -1.72 -7.85
N GLY A 21 6.13 -0.83 -6.94
CA GLY A 21 6.74 -0.83 -5.62
C GLY A 21 6.43 0.41 -4.81
N GLY A 22 6.79 0.35 -3.54
CA GLY A 22 6.63 1.46 -2.62
C GLY A 22 7.16 1.13 -1.23
N TRP A 23 7.28 2.19 -0.44
CA TRP A 23 7.60 2.10 0.98
C TRP A 23 6.34 1.97 1.83
N SER A 24 6.42 1.20 2.92
CA SER A 24 5.33 1.04 3.87
C SER A 24 4.03 0.61 3.15
N ALA A 25 2.92 1.32 3.38
CA ALA A 25 1.64 1.11 2.71
C ALA A 25 1.71 1.13 1.17
N GLY A 26 2.70 1.82 0.59
CA GLY A 26 2.93 1.85 -0.85
C GLY A 26 3.25 0.46 -1.43
N GLY A 27 3.90 -0.42 -0.68
CA GLY A 27 4.14 -1.80 -1.09
C GLY A 27 2.84 -2.61 -1.15
N SER A 28 1.98 -2.49 -0.13
CA SER A 28 0.66 -3.13 -0.10
C SER A 28 -0.24 -2.64 -1.25
N ILE A 29 -0.24 -1.33 -1.51
CA ILE A 29 -0.93 -0.74 -2.66
C ILE A 29 -0.39 -1.32 -3.98
N SER A 30 0.93 -1.50 -4.09
CA SER A 30 1.55 -2.07 -5.29
C SER A 30 1.12 -3.51 -5.56
N ILE A 31 0.96 -4.33 -4.50
CA ILE A 31 0.38 -5.68 -4.62
C ILE A 31 -1.05 -5.62 -5.18
N GLN A 32 -1.87 -4.72 -4.65
CA GLN A 32 -3.25 -4.56 -5.14
C GLN A 32 -3.29 -4.08 -6.59
N VAL A 33 -2.40 -3.17 -6.98
CA VAL A 33 -2.25 -2.73 -8.38
C VAL A 33 -1.84 -3.89 -9.27
N ALA A 34 -0.86 -4.70 -8.84
CA ALA A 34 -0.41 -5.87 -9.59
C ALA A 34 -1.58 -6.82 -9.86
N ARG A 35 -2.41 -7.09 -8.85
CA ARG A 35 -3.60 -7.95 -9.00
C ARG A 35 -4.60 -7.39 -10.01
N CYS A 36 -4.77 -6.07 -10.06
CA CYS A 36 -5.64 -5.40 -11.04
C CYS A 36 -5.06 -5.42 -12.45
N LEU A 37 -3.74 -5.42 -12.59
CA LEU A 37 -3.06 -5.47 -13.90
C LEU A 37 -2.91 -6.89 -14.44
N ASP A 38 -2.99 -7.91 -13.58
CA ASP A 38 -2.86 -9.32 -13.93
C ASP A 38 -3.82 -9.78 -15.06
N SER A 39 -5.01 -9.20 -15.14
CA SER A 39 -5.99 -9.52 -16.19
C SER A 39 -5.74 -8.79 -17.52
N ILE A 40 -4.63 -8.06 -17.68
CA ILE A 40 -4.33 -7.23 -18.85
C ILE A 40 -3.08 -7.78 -19.54
N PRO A 41 -3.24 -8.54 -20.64
CA PRO A 41 -2.14 -9.29 -21.24
C PRO A 41 -1.05 -8.41 -21.87
N GLU A 42 -1.38 -7.15 -22.20
CA GLU A 42 -0.41 -6.22 -22.78
C GLU A 42 0.63 -5.72 -21.77
N ILE A 43 0.32 -5.79 -20.47
CA ILE A 43 1.18 -5.27 -19.39
C ILE A 43 1.60 -6.43 -18.49
N GLU A 44 2.91 -6.65 -18.37
CA GLU A 44 3.47 -7.66 -17.48
C GLU A 44 4.09 -6.98 -16.25
N VAL A 45 3.62 -7.32 -15.05
CA VAL A 45 4.28 -6.91 -13.81
C VAL A 45 5.48 -7.83 -13.59
N ALA A 46 6.67 -7.35 -13.93
CA ALA A 46 7.91 -8.12 -13.84
C ALA A 46 8.39 -8.34 -12.40
N GLY A 47 7.92 -7.51 -11.46
CA GLY A 47 8.22 -7.64 -10.04
C GLY A 47 7.65 -6.49 -9.21
N ILE A 48 7.70 -6.67 -7.90
CA ILE A 48 7.25 -5.69 -6.90
C ILE A 48 8.38 -5.44 -5.90
N ILE A 49 8.75 -4.17 -5.71
CA ILE A 49 9.74 -3.72 -4.73
C ILE A 49 9.00 -3.24 -3.47
N MET A 50 9.24 -3.89 -2.35
CA MET A 50 8.63 -3.56 -1.06
C MET A 50 9.72 -3.08 -0.10
N LEU A 51 9.59 -1.85 0.38
CA LEU A 51 10.52 -1.28 1.34
C LEU A 51 9.80 -1.14 2.67
N ASP A 52 10.21 -1.90 3.69
CA ASP A 52 9.63 -1.85 5.05
C ASP A 52 8.08 -1.89 5.04
N THR A 53 7.53 -2.74 4.17
CA THR A 53 6.08 -2.91 3.99
C THR A 53 5.58 -3.90 5.03
N PRO A 54 4.55 -3.54 5.83
CA PRO A 54 3.98 -4.45 6.80
C PRO A 54 3.30 -5.62 6.08
N PHE A 55 3.56 -6.84 6.56
CA PHE A 55 2.84 -8.02 6.11
C PHE A 55 1.46 -8.07 6.81
N PRO A 56 0.34 -8.17 6.07
CA PRO A 56 -1.00 -8.09 6.66
C PRO A 56 -1.34 -9.24 7.61
N ASP A 57 -0.93 -10.46 7.28
CA ASP A 57 -1.16 -11.67 8.11
C ASP A 57 -0.07 -11.88 9.17
N PHE A 58 0.60 -10.80 9.59
CA PHE A 58 1.57 -10.93 10.66
C PHE A 58 0.80 -11.18 11.96
N PRO A 59 0.98 -12.33 12.64
CA PRO A 59 0.34 -12.55 13.93
C PRO A 59 0.73 -11.38 14.84
N ASP A 60 -0.23 -10.79 15.56
CA ASP A 60 0.05 -9.66 16.45
C ASP A 60 0.94 -10.18 17.58
N TRP A 61 2.25 -10.18 17.33
CA TRP A 61 3.33 -10.54 18.24
C TRP A 61 3.46 -9.50 19.35
N ARG A 62 2.80 -8.35 19.17
CA ARG A 62 2.70 -7.33 20.19
C ARG A 62 1.83 -7.86 21.33
N PRO A 63 2.19 -7.58 22.59
CA PRO A 63 1.32 -7.87 23.73
C PRO A 63 -0.10 -7.34 23.49
N LYS A 64 -1.13 -8.03 23.97
CA LYS A 64 -2.54 -7.62 23.82
C LYS A 64 -2.80 -6.20 24.33
N ASP A 65 -2.01 -5.75 25.30
CA ASP A 65 -2.10 -4.42 25.91
C ASP A 65 -1.13 -3.41 25.28
N ALA A 66 -0.45 -3.76 24.19
CA ALA A 66 0.47 -2.86 23.52
C ALA A 66 -0.32 -1.69 22.90
N PRO A 67 0.17 -0.44 23.07
CA PRO A 67 -0.45 0.68 22.40
C PRO A 67 -0.38 0.50 20.86
N PRO A 68 -1.30 1.11 20.10
CA PRO A 68 -1.22 1.14 18.64
C PRO A 68 0.16 1.64 18.19
N PRO A 69 0.70 1.14 17.06
CA PRO A 69 1.99 1.60 16.56
C PRO A 69 1.92 3.11 16.33
N GLN A 70 2.76 3.86 17.04
CA GLN A 70 2.83 5.31 16.87
C GLN A 70 3.83 5.61 15.75
N PHE A 71 3.33 6.05 14.60
CA PHE A 71 4.19 6.60 13.56
C PHE A 71 4.45 8.06 13.89
N HIS A 72 5.70 8.37 14.28
CA HIS A 72 6.13 9.75 14.49
C HIS A 72 6.31 10.43 13.13
N ILE A 73 5.40 11.34 12.80
CA ILE A 73 5.59 12.25 11.68
C ILE A 73 6.48 13.39 12.19
N PRO A 74 7.66 13.64 11.58
CA PRO A 74 8.52 14.73 11.99
C PRO A 74 7.74 16.05 11.96
N LEU A 75 7.83 16.84 13.04
CA LEU A 75 7.24 18.18 13.05
C LEU A 75 7.88 19.01 11.95
N VAL A 76 7.07 19.53 11.02
CA VAL A 76 7.52 20.57 10.11
C VAL A 76 7.54 21.90 10.90
N PRO A 77 8.63 22.68 10.88
CA PRO A 77 8.63 24.02 11.46
C PRO A 77 7.48 24.84 10.87
N ASP A 78 6.77 25.63 11.70
CA ASP A 78 5.59 26.43 11.33
C ASP A 78 4.33 25.65 10.90
N GLU A 79 4.26 24.35 11.19
CA GLU A 79 3.06 23.60 10.87
C GLU A 79 1.87 23.96 11.76
N THR A 80 0.78 24.40 11.11
CA THR A 80 -0.49 24.69 11.80
C THR A 80 -1.04 23.46 12.50
N ALA A 81 -1.72 23.65 13.64
CA ALA A 81 -2.38 22.56 14.36
C ALA A 81 -3.36 21.75 13.48
N LYS A 82 -3.99 22.41 12.51
CA LYS A 82 -4.88 21.78 11.53
C LYS A 82 -4.15 20.80 10.62
N ASN A 83 -2.94 21.16 10.14
CA ASN A 83 -2.14 20.28 9.28
C ASN A 83 -1.66 19.05 10.05
N LYS A 84 -1.22 19.23 11.30
CA LYS A 84 -0.83 18.11 12.18
C LYS A 84 -1.96 17.12 12.39
N LEU A 85 -3.16 17.63 12.70
CA LEU A 85 -4.34 16.79 12.89
C LEU A 85 -4.70 16.01 11.60
N ALA A 86 -4.65 16.68 10.45
CA ALA A 86 -4.93 16.05 9.16
C ALA A 86 -3.90 14.96 8.80
N GLN A 87 -2.61 15.20 9.06
CA GLN A 87 -1.56 14.21 8.84
C GLN A 87 -1.73 12.99 9.76
N GLN A 88 -2.00 13.22 11.05
CA GLN A 88 -2.24 12.13 12.00
C GLN A 88 -3.46 11.30 11.60
N GLN A 89 -4.53 11.96 11.15
CA GLN A 89 -5.72 11.27 10.65
C GLN A 89 -5.39 10.41 9.42
N ALA A 90 -4.65 10.96 8.45
CA ALA A 90 -4.24 10.20 7.26
C ALA A 90 -3.41 8.95 7.61
N VAL A 91 -2.52 9.04 8.59
CA VAL A 91 -1.76 7.89 9.10
C VAL A 91 -2.69 6.85 9.73
N ASN A 92 -3.62 7.28 10.59
CA ASN A 92 -4.57 6.38 11.23
C ASN A 92 -5.45 5.66 10.19
N ASP A 93 -5.90 6.38 9.17
CA ASP A 93 -6.72 5.84 8.08
C ASP A 93 -5.95 4.76 7.30
N ILE A 94 -4.66 4.98 7.02
CA ILE A 94 -3.80 4.00 6.35
C ILE A 94 -3.60 2.76 7.21
N ILE A 95 -3.29 2.92 8.50
CA ILE A 95 -3.11 1.79 9.43
C ILE A 95 -4.39 0.95 9.48
N HIS A 96 -5.53 1.61 9.65
CA HIS A 96 -6.82 0.92 9.67
C HIS A 96 -7.09 0.20 8.34
N ALA A 97 -6.89 0.86 7.20
CA ALA A 97 -7.08 0.27 5.89
C ALA A 97 -6.21 -0.97 5.68
N LEU A 98 -4.95 -0.95 6.14
CA LEU A 98 -4.05 -2.10 6.06
C LEU A 98 -4.45 -3.23 7.02
N SER A 99 -5.00 -2.91 8.20
CA SER A 99 -5.38 -3.92 9.20
C SER A 99 -6.57 -4.78 8.79
N ILE A 100 -7.43 -4.27 7.90
CA ILE A 100 -8.61 -4.99 7.38
C ILE A 100 -8.44 -5.42 5.93
N TRP A 101 -7.27 -5.16 5.32
CA TRP A 101 -7.01 -5.51 3.94
C TRP A 101 -6.60 -6.99 3.84
N GLU A 102 -7.36 -7.75 3.06
CA GLU A 102 -7.03 -9.13 2.74
C GLU A 102 -6.03 -9.20 1.58
N LEU A 103 -4.98 -10.02 1.72
CA LEU A 103 -4.03 -10.23 0.64
C LEU A 103 -4.75 -10.83 -0.59
N PRO A 104 -4.56 -10.25 -1.78
CA PRO A 104 -5.10 -10.84 -2.99
C PRO A 104 -4.38 -12.16 -3.28
N SER A 105 -5.15 -13.18 -3.67
CA SER A 105 -4.60 -14.42 -4.19
C SER A 105 -4.62 -14.47 -5.72
N TRP A 106 -3.73 -15.28 -6.27
CA TRP A 106 -3.59 -15.55 -7.70
C TRP A 106 -3.99 -17.00 -8.01
N ASP A 107 -4.87 -17.60 -7.20
CA ASP A 107 -5.20 -19.04 -7.22
C ASP A 107 -6.02 -19.49 -8.45
N ASN A 108 -5.94 -18.74 -9.55
CA ASN A 108 -6.17 -19.29 -10.87
C ASN A 108 -4.89 -20.01 -11.30
N THR A 109 -4.89 -21.32 -11.07
CA THR A 109 -4.06 -22.33 -11.74
C THR A 109 -3.58 -21.86 -13.12
N ARG A 110 -2.25 -21.72 -13.27
CA ARG A 110 -1.63 -21.88 -14.59
C ARG A 110 -1.69 -23.34 -15.02
#